data_AF-A0A1U7VCT1-F1
#
_entry.id   AF-A0A1U7VCT1-F1
#
_cell.length_a   1.000
_cell.length_b   1.000
_cell.length_c   1.000
_cell.angle_alpha   90.00
_cell.angle_beta   90.00
_cell.angle_gamma   90.00
#
_symmetry.space_group_name_H-M   'P 1'
#
loop_
_entity.id
_entity.type
_entity.pdbx_description
1 polymer ?
#
loop_
_entity_poly.entity_id
_entity_poly.type
_entity_poly.pdbx_seq_one_letter_code
_entity_poly.pdbx_strand_id
1 'polypeptide(L)'
;MKGFLIITICLVASTSLISYAYNAYVVTNKLVVENISKEEEETKISHILFGIAGSAKTWTNRSRYSELWWRPNVTRGFVWLDEKPQENEPWPETSPPYRVSEDTSNFEYTCWFGNRTAVRIARIVKESFELGLKNVRWFVMGDDDTVFFPENLVTVLAKYDHNQMYYIGGNSESVEQNVICSYTMAYGGGGIAISYPLAAELVKILDGCINRYHYLCNSDQRIGGCMAEIGVPLTNEHGFHQMDINGSARGLLAAHPVAPLVSLHHLDMLYPLIPSMSRVESVKKVIEAYNKDPSRTMQHSLCYDLKRNWSVSVSWGYTVQLYPWLMNVKELETPIRTFKTWIGSKEPFTFNTRPNYVELCKRPIEYYLDQVVDLPNGETLISYSTIIGESNEQCENQHYKPALAVHMVNVTAPMLSPKVWRKAPRRQCCEVINDIGSVLHIKIRGCNQWESVTPPFHDKYGDFAYFQRKIHPVMNRSRNLELVLERSANLDP
;
A
#
# COMPACT_ATOMS: atom_id res chain seq x y z
N MET A 1 -70.68 32.56 30.00
CA MET A 1 -70.52 31.75 28.77
C MET A 1 -69.27 32.08 27.95
N LYS A 2 -68.82 33.35 27.82
CA LYS A 2 -67.63 33.68 27.00
C LYS A 2 -66.28 33.13 27.53
N GLY A 3 -66.09 33.05 28.85
CA GLY A 3 -64.84 32.53 29.44
C GLY A 3 -64.65 31.02 29.28
N PHE A 4 -65.73 30.23 29.30
CA PHE A 4 -65.67 28.78 29.13
C PHE A 4 -65.24 28.38 27.71
N LEU A 5 -65.75 29.10 26.70
CA LEU A 5 -65.43 28.83 25.29
C LEU A 5 -63.94 29.03 24.97
N ILE A 6 -63.31 30.06 25.56
CA ILE A 6 -61.88 30.35 25.35
C ILE A 6 -61.02 29.25 25.97
N ILE A 7 -61.36 28.78 27.17
CA ILE A 7 -60.62 27.70 27.85
C ILE A 7 -60.72 26.39 27.05
N THR A 8 -61.89 26.07 26.51
CA THR A 8 -62.07 24.86 25.68
C THR A 8 -61.29 24.95 24.37
N ILE A 9 -61.27 26.10 23.69
CA ILE A 9 -60.48 26.30 22.46
C ILE A 9 -58.97 26.18 22.76
N CYS A 10 -58.49 26.77 23.85
CA CYS A 10 -57.08 26.65 24.26
C CYS A 10 -56.69 25.20 24.60
N LEU A 11 -57.57 24.46 25.28
CA LEU A 11 -57.33 23.04 25.59
C LEU A 11 -57.27 22.19 24.31
N VAL A 12 -58.22 22.36 23.38
CA VAL A 12 -58.21 21.61 22.11
C VAL A 12 -56.95 21.92 21.31
N ALA A 13 -56.59 23.21 21.17
CA ALA A 13 -55.37 23.62 20.46
C ALA A 13 -54.10 23.04 21.11
N SER A 14 -54.03 23.00 22.45
CA SER A 14 -52.90 22.41 23.17
C SER A 14 -52.78 20.90 22.95
N THR A 15 -53.90 20.18 22.95
CA THR A 15 -53.90 18.73 22.69
C THR A 15 -53.53 18.39 21.25
N SER A 16 -53.97 19.20 20.28
CA SER A 16 -53.59 19.04 18.88
C SER A 16 -52.10 19.31 18.63
N LEU A 17 -51.53 20.33 19.29
CA LEU A 17 -50.10 20.64 19.20
C LEU A 17 -49.23 19.52 19.82
N ILE A 18 -49.63 18.99 20.97
CA ILE A 18 -48.94 17.86 21.61
C ILE A 18 -49.02 16.60 20.75
N SER A 19 -50.18 16.31 20.17
CA SER A 19 -50.35 15.16 19.26
C SER A 19 -49.51 15.31 17.98
N TYR A 20 -49.41 16.51 17.42
CA TYR A 20 -48.59 16.77 16.24
C TYR A 20 -47.09 16.65 16.54
N ALA A 21 -46.64 17.20 17.67
CA ALA A 21 -45.26 17.07 18.12
C ALA A 21 -44.87 15.61 18.42
N TYR A 22 -45.77 14.85 19.04
CA TYR A 22 -45.56 13.41 19.31
C TYR A 22 -45.49 12.61 18.00
N ASN A 23 -46.38 12.86 17.04
CA ASN A 23 -46.34 12.19 15.74
C ASN A 23 -45.08 12.57 14.94
N ALA A 24 -44.66 13.84 14.96
CA ALA A 24 -43.42 14.27 14.33
C ALA A 24 -42.19 13.59 14.98
N TYR A 25 -42.17 13.46 16.31
CA TYR A 25 -41.13 12.75 17.06
C TYR A 25 -41.11 11.25 16.75
N VAL A 26 -42.27 10.61 16.66
CA VAL A 26 -42.38 9.19 16.29
C VAL A 26 -41.95 8.94 14.85
N VAL A 27 -42.32 9.81 13.90
CA VAL A 27 -41.91 9.69 12.49
C VAL A 27 -40.41 9.93 12.32
N THR A 28 -39.85 10.94 13.00
CA THR A 28 -38.40 11.18 12.99
C THR A 28 -37.63 10.05 13.65
N ASN A 29 -38.08 9.53 14.79
CA ASN A 29 -37.47 8.34 15.39
C ASN A 29 -37.63 7.09 14.50
N LYS A 30 -38.75 6.93 13.79
CA LYS A 30 -38.95 5.80 12.88
C LYS A 30 -38.04 5.89 11.65
N LEU A 31 -37.86 7.08 11.08
CA LEU A 31 -36.89 7.36 10.01
C LEU A 31 -35.44 7.19 10.50
N VAL A 32 -35.15 7.62 11.73
CA VAL A 32 -33.84 7.44 12.36
C VAL A 32 -33.58 5.95 12.64
N VAL A 33 -34.57 5.20 13.12
CA VAL A 33 -34.47 3.74 13.36
C VAL A 33 -34.41 2.96 12.05
N GLU A 34 -35.15 3.33 11.01
CA GLU A 34 -35.06 2.72 9.67
C GLU A 34 -33.70 3.01 9.01
N ASN A 35 -33.13 4.21 9.18
CA ASN A 35 -31.76 4.53 8.75
C ASN A 35 -30.68 3.87 9.61
N ILE A 36 -30.94 3.59 10.90
CA ILE A 36 -30.01 2.89 11.80
C ILE A 36 -30.06 1.36 11.58
N SER A 37 -31.15 0.82 11.02
CA SER A 37 -31.36 -0.63 10.89
C SER A 37 -30.85 -1.29 9.60
N LYS A 38 -30.32 -0.52 8.64
CA LYS A 38 -29.39 -1.10 7.67
C LYS A 38 -28.00 -1.02 8.30
N GLU A 39 -27.69 -2.00 9.16
CA GLU A 39 -26.29 -2.37 9.38
C GLU A 39 -25.75 -2.75 8.01
N GLU A 40 -25.12 -1.78 7.35
CA GLU A 40 -24.60 -1.98 6.02
C GLU A 40 -23.53 -3.06 6.11
N GLU A 41 -23.75 -4.18 5.42
CA GLU A 41 -22.83 -5.31 5.50
C GLU A 41 -21.41 -4.82 5.18
N GLU A 42 -20.46 -5.09 6.06
CA GLU A 42 -19.07 -4.66 5.90
C GLU A 42 -18.49 -5.11 4.55
N THR A 43 -17.65 -4.28 3.92
CA THR A 43 -16.95 -4.66 2.69
C THR A 43 -16.12 -5.93 2.94
N LYS A 44 -16.25 -6.92 2.06
CA LYS A 44 -15.59 -8.23 2.10
C LYS A 44 -14.91 -8.48 0.76
N ILE A 45 -14.02 -9.46 0.70
CA ILE A 45 -13.31 -9.81 -0.55
C ILE A 45 -14.25 -10.17 -1.71
N SER A 46 -15.42 -10.75 -1.42
CA SER A 46 -16.46 -11.09 -2.41
C SER A 46 -17.08 -9.87 -3.10
N HIS A 47 -16.96 -8.68 -2.50
CA HIS A 47 -17.44 -7.41 -3.05
C HIS A 47 -16.45 -6.74 -3.99
N ILE A 48 -15.23 -7.27 -4.11
CA ILE A 48 -14.15 -6.71 -4.94
C ILE A 48 -14.05 -7.53 -6.22
N LEU A 49 -14.10 -6.87 -7.37
CA LEU A 49 -13.83 -7.47 -8.67
C LEU A 49 -12.47 -7.02 -9.18
N PHE A 50 -11.52 -7.96 -9.31
CA PHE A 50 -10.20 -7.68 -9.86
C PHE A 50 -10.20 -7.66 -11.39
N GLY A 51 -9.65 -6.61 -11.99
CA GLY A 51 -9.34 -6.52 -13.42
C GLY A 51 -7.83 -6.44 -13.60
N ILE A 52 -7.21 -7.57 -13.93
CA ILE A 52 -5.75 -7.67 -14.03
C ILE A 52 -5.36 -7.46 -15.49
N ALA A 53 -4.53 -6.45 -15.78
CA ALA A 53 -3.99 -6.23 -17.11
C ALA A 53 -2.86 -7.21 -17.38
N GLY A 54 -3.00 -8.06 -18.41
CA GLY A 54 -1.96 -8.99 -18.82
C GLY A 54 -1.78 -9.04 -20.33
N SER A 55 -0.77 -9.77 -20.79
CA SER A 55 -0.59 -10.13 -22.20
C SER A 55 -0.41 -11.64 -22.32
N ALA A 56 -1.05 -12.25 -23.32
CA ALA A 56 -0.94 -13.68 -23.58
C ALA A 56 0.53 -14.11 -23.79
N LYS A 57 1.36 -13.22 -24.34
CA LYS A 57 2.78 -13.46 -24.60
C LYS A 57 3.62 -13.56 -23.32
N THR A 58 3.34 -12.73 -22.32
CA THR A 58 4.16 -12.62 -21.09
C THR A 58 3.54 -13.33 -19.88
N TRP A 59 2.27 -13.72 -19.97
CA TRP A 59 1.51 -14.32 -18.89
C TRP A 59 2.21 -15.50 -18.23
N THR A 60 2.75 -16.45 -19.02
CA THR A 60 3.41 -17.65 -18.48
C THR A 60 4.55 -17.34 -17.50
N ASN A 61 5.28 -16.25 -17.71
CA ASN A 61 6.34 -15.84 -16.78
C ASN A 61 5.83 -14.90 -15.67
N ARG A 62 4.81 -14.08 -15.93
CA ARG A 62 4.32 -13.08 -14.96
C ARG A 62 3.27 -13.62 -14.00
N SER A 63 2.53 -14.66 -14.39
CA SER A 63 1.48 -15.30 -13.58
C SER A 63 1.97 -15.71 -12.19
N ARG A 64 3.26 -16.05 -12.07
CA ARG A 64 3.94 -16.38 -10.80
C ARG A 64 3.77 -15.35 -9.69
N TYR A 65 3.51 -14.08 -10.00
CA TYR A 65 3.21 -13.06 -8.98
C TYR A 65 1.73 -13.03 -8.62
N SER A 66 0.86 -13.08 -9.64
CA SER A 66 -0.59 -13.17 -9.46
C SER A 66 -0.99 -14.41 -8.63
N GLU A 67 -0.34 -15.54 -8.86
CA GLU A 67 -0.59 -16.81 -8.15
C GLU A 67 -0.17 -16.78 -6.66
N LEU A 68 0.64 -15.81 -6.22
CA LEU A 68 1.03 -15.70 -4.80
C LEU A 68 -0.10 -15.19 -3.91
N TRP A 69 -1.02 -14.39 -4.47
CA TRP A 69 -2.08 -13.72 -3.70
C TRP A 69 -3.49 -14.10 -4.17
N TRP A 70 -3.62 -14.56 -5.42
CA TRP A 70 -4.89 -15.05 -5.95
C TRP A 70 -5.35 -16.30 -5.19
N ARG A 71 -6.64 -16.35 -4.83
CA ARG A 71 -7.22 -17.50 -4.13
C ARG A 71 -8.43 -18.01 -4.89
N PRO A 72 -8.30 -19.15 -5.59
CA PRO A 72 -9.42 -19.77 -6.30
C PRO A 72 -10.64 -19.92 -5.40
N ASN A 73 -11.83 -19.61 -5.93
CA ASN A 73 -13.11 -19.62 -5.22
C ASN A 73 -13.28 -18.60 -4.07
N VAL A 74 -12.26 -17.78 -3.77
CA VAL A 74 -12.31 -16.73 -2.74
C VAL A 74 -12.24 -15.34 -3.37
N THR A 75 -11.22 -15.11 -4.20
CA THR A 75 -11.10 -13.89 -5.03
C THR A 75 -11.92 -14.05 -6.30
N ARG A 76 -12.38 -12.93 -6.86
CA ARG A 76 -13.15 -12.89 -8.12
C ARG A 76 -12.62 -11.79 -9.03
N GLY A 77 -12.63 -12.02 -10.33
CA GLY A 77 -11.94 -11.15 -11.26
C GLY A 77 -11.44 -11.91 -12.47
N PHE A 78 -10.80 -11.18 -13.37
CA PHE A 78 -10.26 -11.72 -14.60
C PHE A 78 -8.92 -11.09 -14.95
N VAL A 79 -8.06 -11.87 -15.59
CA VAL A 79 -6.92 -11.36 -16.36
C VAL A 79 -7.43 -10.99 -17.75
N TRP A 80 -7.21 -9.74 -18.16
CA TRP A 80 -7.61 -9.20 -19.44
C TRP A 80 -6.43 -9.19 -20.41
N LEU A 81 -6.44 -10.15 -21.32
CA LEU A 81 -5.41 -10.39 -22.31
C LEU A 81 -5.69 -9.64 -23.61
N ASP A 82 -4.63 -9.37 -24.34
CA ASP A 82 -4.64 -8.86 -25.72
C ASP A 82 -5.19 -9.88 -26.74
N GLU A 83 -4.95 -11.15 -26.52
CA GLU A 83 -5.40 -12.24 -27.39
C GLU A 83 -5.65 -13.53 -26.61
N LYS A 84 -6.16 -14.56 -27.30
CA LYS A 84 -6.33 -15.88 -26.69
C LYS A 84 -4.94 -16.53 -26.46
N PRO A 85 -4.67 -17.08 -25.26
CA PRO A 85 -3.50 -17.92 -25.04
C PRO A 85 -3.45 -19.09 -26.04
N GLN A 86 -2.24 -19.58 -26.35
CA GLN A 86 -2.07 -20.74 -27.22
C GLN A 86 -2.76 -21.98 -26.62
N GLU A 87 -3.50 -22.73 -27.42
CA GLU A 87 -4.29 -23.90 -26.97
C GLU A 87 -3.43 -25.06 -26.43
N ASN A 88 -2.12 -25.00 -26.64
CA ASN A 88 -1.19 -26.09 -26.32
C ASN A 88 -0.86 -26.17 -24.81
N GLU A 89 -1.17 -25.14 -24.01
CA GLU A 89 -0.96 -25.14 -22.57
C GLU A 89 -2.26 -24.87 -21.81
N PRO A 90 -2.67 -25.76 -20.87
CA PRO A 90 -3.87 -25.53 -20.09
C PRO A 90 -3.69 -24.33 -19.15
N TRP A 91 -4.74 -23.50 -19.05
CA TRP A 91 -4.75 -22.37 -18.12
C TRP A 91 -4.62 -22.88 -16.67
N PRO A 92 -3.64 -22.41 -15.87
CA PRO A 92 -3.44 -22.92 -14.53
C PRO A 92 -4.66 -22.70 -13.62
N GLU A 93 -5.08 -23.73 -12.88
CA GLU A 93 -6.20 -23.62 -11.92
C GLU A 93 -5.89 -22.66 -10.76
N THR A 94 -4.60 -22.45 -10.47
CA THR A 94 -4.10 -21.49 -9.47
C THR A 94 -4.17 -20.04 -9.97
N SER A 95 -4.25 -19.84 -11.27
CA SER A 95 -4.31 -18.51 -11.89
C SER A 95 -5.74 -17.95 -11.93
N PRO A 96 -5.94 -16.62 -11.90
CA PRO A 96 -7.24 -16.01 -12.15
C PRO A 96 -7.76 -16.41 -13.53
N PRO A 97 -9.08 -16.57 -13.74
CA PRO A 97 -9.60 -16.86 -15.08
C PRO A 97 -9.31 -15.68 -16.02
N TYR A 98 -9.24 -15.93 -17.34
CA TYR A 98 -8.99 -14.86 -18.30
C TYR A 98 -10.22 -14.42 -19.11
N ARG A 99 -10.08 -13.24 -19.70
CA ARG A 99 -10.90 -12.66 -20.77
C ARG A 99 -9.97 -12.06 -21.82
N VAL A 100 -10.47 -11.93 -23.03
CA VAL A 100 -9.76 -11.22 -24.11
C VAL A 100 -10.42 -9.87 -24.27
N SER A 101 -9.63 -8.80 -24.23
CA SER A 101 -10.12 -7.45 -24.41
C SER A 101 -10.71 -7.26 -25.80
N GLU A 102 -11.75 -6.44 -25.88
CA GLU A 102 -12.34 -6.04 -27.16
C GLU A 102 -11.35 -5.26 -28.06
N ASP A 103 -11.64 -5.26 -29.38
CA ASP A 103 -10.85 -4.52 -30.35
C ASP A 103 -10.86 -3.00 -30.07
N THR A 104 -9.68 -2.41 -30.08
CA THR A 104 -9.45 -0.97 -29.87
C THR A 104 -8.84 -0.29 -31.10
N SER A 105 -8.84 -0.93 -32.26
CA SER A 105 -8.33 -0.41 -33.52
C SER A 105 -8.92 0.96 -33.89
N ASN A 106 -10.19 1.20 -33.58
CA ASN A 106 -10.90 2.45 -33.90
C ASN A 106 -10.55 3.65 -33.00
N PHE A 107 -9.79 3.46 -31.91
CA PHE A 107 -9.42 4.56 -31.02
C PHE A 107 -8.27 5.38 -31.59
N GLU A 108 -8.25 6.69 -31.36
CA GLU A 108 -7.08 7.49 -31.71
C GLU A 108 -5.95 7.27 -30.68
N TYR A 109 -4.72 7.18 -31.16
CA TYR A 109 -3.53 7.09 -30.30
C TYR A 109 -2.35 7.78 -30.99
N THR A 110 -1.91 8.92 -30.43
CA THR A 110 -0.89 9.77 -31.05
C THR A 110 0.38 9.92 -30.21
N CYS A 111 0.44 9.29 -29.03
CA CYS A 111 1.68 9.25 -28.27
C CYS A 111 2.71 8.36 -28.99
N TRP A 112 3.75 8.98 -29.53
CA TRP A 112 4.74 8.30 -30.38
C TRP A 112 5.74 7.42 -29.61
N PHE A 113 5.93 7.65 -28.31
CA PHE A 113 6.89 6.92 -27.47
C PHE A 113 6.24 5.91 -26.51
N GLY A 114 4.92 5.79 -26.50
CA GLY A 114 4.19 4.81 -25.69
C GLY A 114 3.63 3.66 -26.52
N ASN A 115 2.99 2.71 -25.86
CA ASN A 115 2.38 1.54 -26.52
C ASN A 115 0.85 1.67 -26.61
N ARG A 116 0.29 1.47 -27.82
CA ARG A 116 -1.16 1.52 -28.08
C ARG A 116 -1.97 0.55 -27.19
N THR A 117 -1.34 -0.50 -26.67
CA THR A 117 -1.90 -1.43 -25.67
C THR A 117 -2.51 -0.70 -24.46
N ALA A 118 -2.01 0.48 -24.11
CA ALA A 118 -2.58 1.33 -23.06
C ALA A 118 -4.08 1.63 -23.27
N VAL A 119 -4.55 1.68 -24.51
CA VAL A 119 -5.97 1.92 -24.84
C VAL A 119 -6.85 0.77 -24.33
N ARG A 120 -6.48 -0.49 -24.61
CA ARG A 120 -7.25 -1.65 -24.10
C ARG A 120 -7.18 -1.77 -22.59
N ILE A 121 -6.02 -1.47 -22.00
CA ILE A 121 -5.84 -1.56 -20.54
C ILE A 121 -6.74 -0.53 -19.84
N ALA A 122 -6.86 0.69 -20.38
CA ALA A 122 -7.78 1.70 -19.87
C ALA A 122 -9.25 1.27 -19.94
N ARG A 123 -9.62 0.37 -20.86
CA ARG A 123 -10.99 -0.15 -21.02
C ARG A 123 -11.34 -1.30 -20.08
N ILE A 124 -10.37 -1.92 -19.40
CA ILE A 124 -10.61 -3.09 -18.53
C ILE A 124 -11.69 -2.82 -17.46
N VAL A 125 -11.73 -1.62 -16.87
CA VAL A 125 -12.77 -1.26 -15.89
C VAL A 125 -14.17 -1.28 -16.51
N LYS A 126 -14.29 -0.81 -17.75
CA LYS A 126 -15.55 -0.83 -18.50
C LYS A 126 -15.94 -2.26 -18.86
N GLU A 127 -15.03 -3.01 -19.45
CA GLU A 127 -15.30 -4.39 -19.84
C GLU A 127 -15.66 -5.26 -18.61
N SER A 128 -15.01 -5.02 -17.46
CA SER A 128 -15.33 -5.69 -16.19
C SER A 128 -16.70 -5.30 -15.63
N PHE A 129 -17.11 -4.03 -15.78
CA PHE A 129 -18.43 -3.55 -15.37
C PHE A 129 -19.54 -4.17 -16.22
N GLU A 130 -19.33 -4.25 -17.54
CA GLU A 130 -20.29 -4.77 -18.51
C GLU A 130 -20.56 -6.28 -18.39
N LEU A 131 -19.72 -7.02 -17.66
CA LEU A 131 -20.01 -8.40 -17.26
C LEU A 131 -21.26 -8.54 -16.38
N GLY A 132 -21.78 -7.45 -15.79
CA GLY A 132 -23.04 -7.45 -15.04
C GLY A 132 -23.00 -8.31 -13.77
N LEU A 133 -21.81 -8.48 -13.21
CA LEU A 133 -21.59 -9.31 -12.03
C LEU A 133 -22.28 -8.74 -10.79
N LYS A 134 -23.08 -9.57 -10.12
CA LYS A 134 -23.86 -9.17 -8.93
C LYS A 134 -22.96 -8.89 -7.72
N ASN A 135 -23.45 -8.01 -6.86
CA ASN A 135 -22.87 -7.67 -5.55
C ASN A 135 -21.40 -7.21 -5.61
N VAL A 136 -21.04 -6.49 -6.67
CA VAL A 136 -19.74 -5.81 -6.77
C VAL A 136 -19.88 -4.41 -6.18
N ARG A 137 -18.95 -4.03 -5.30
CA ARG A 137 -18.86 -2.70 -4.70
C ARG A 137 -17.63 -1.93 -5.18
N TRP A 138 -16.57 -2.65 -5.53
CA TRP A 138 -15.29 -2.09 -5.93
C TRP A 138 -14.74 -2.84 -7.14
N PHE A 139 -14.30 -2.09 -8.14
CA PHE A 139 -13.50 -2.58 -9.26
C PHE A 139 -12.04 -2.26 -8.94
N VAL A 140 -11.20 -3.29 -8.81
CA VAL A 140 -9.79 -3.13 -8.48
C VAL A 140 -8.95 -3.53 -9.68
N MET A 141 -8.24 -2.56 -10.25
CA MET A 141 -7.34 -2.73 -11.38
C MET A 141 -5.91 -2.95 -10.88
N GLY A 142 -5.13 -3.75 -11.60
CA GLY A 142 -3.69 -3.90 -11.40
C GLY A 142 -3.05 -4.61 -12.59
N ASP A 143 -1.72 -4.63 -12.65
CA ASP A 143 -0.98 -5.32 -13.71
C ASP A 143 -0.67 -6.78 -13.31
N ASP A 144 -0.31 -7.62 -14.27
CA ASP A 144 -0.03 -9.05 -14.07
C ASP A 144 1.20 -9.34 -13.19
N ASP A 145 2.09 -8.36 -13.00
CA ASP A 145 3.21 -8.35 -12.06
C ASP A 145 2.92 -7.56 -10.76
N THR A 146 1.65 -7.27 -10.48
CA THR A 146 1.22 -6.68 -9.20
C THR A 146 0.93 -7.78 -8.18
N VAL A 147 1.51 -7.64 -6.98
CA VAL A 147 1.21 -8.49 -5.83
C VAL A 147 0.31 -7.72 -4.87
N PHE A 148 -0.94 -8.13 -4.76
CA PHE A 148 -1.89 -7.55 -3.81
C PHE A 148 -1.83 -8.24 -2.44
N PHE A 149 -2.23 -7.51 -1.41
CA PHE A 149 -2.45 -7.99 -0.04
C PHE A 149 -3.96 -7.90 0.26
N PRO A 150 -4.77 -8.93 -0.08
CA PRO A 150 -6.22 -8.82 -0.18
C PRO A 150 -6.94 -8.43 1.11
N GLU A 151 -6.52 -8.96 2.26
CA GLU A 151 -7.04 -8.61 3.58
C GLU A 151 -6.81 -7.12 3.91
N ASN A 152 -5.63 -6.60 3.56
CA ASN A 152 -5.32 -5.18 3.75
C ASN A 152 -6.09 -4.30 2.77
N LEU A 153 -6.22 -4.73 1.51
CA LEU A 153 -7.08 -4.06 0.52
C LEU A 153 -8.53 -3.95 1.01
N VAL A 154 -9.11 -5.05 1.48
CA VAL A 154 -10.47 -5.06 2.07
C VAL A 154 -10.55 -4.10 3.26
N THR A 155 -9.53 -4.11 4.12
CA THR A 155 -9.47 -3.23 5.29
C THR A 155 -9.45 -1.75 4.90
N VAL A 156 -8.68 -1.39 3.86
CA VAL A 156 -8.60 -0.03 3.32
C VAL A 156 -9.94 0.38 2.70
N LEU A 157 -10.53 -0.45 1.83
CA LEU A 157 -11.79 -0.14 1.15
C LEU A 157 -12.98 -0.08 2.12
N ALA A 158 -12.94 -0.82 3.22
CA ALA A 158 -13.95 -0.76 4.28
C ALA A 158 -13.97 0.57 5.06
N LYS A 159 -13.02 1.48 4.83
CA LYS A 159 -13.05 2.84 5.39
C LYS A 159 -14.04 3.76 4.66
N TYR A 160 -14.40 3.41 3.43
CA TYR A 160 -15.14 4.27 2.51
C TYR A 160 -16.56 3.77 2.28
N ASP A 161 -17.53 4.68 2.23
CA ASP A 161 -18.90 4.37 1.83
C ASP A 161 -18.92 4.01 0.34
N HIS A 162 -19.05 2.72 0.05
CA HIS A 162 -19.04 2.18 -1.30
C HIS A 162 -20.20 2.67 -2.20
N ASN A 163 -21.20 3.38 -1.65
CA ASN A 163 -22.26 4.03 -2.42
C ASN A 163 -21.91 5.46 -2.87
N GLN A 164 -20.74 5.97 -2.48
CA GLN A 164 -20.22 7.23 -3.00
C GLN A 164 -19.20 6.99 -4.11
N MET A 165 -18.90 8.05 -4.87
CA MET A 165 -17.91 8.01 -5.95
C MET A 165 -16.49 8.17 -5.40
N TYR A 166 -15.75 7.06 -5.35
CA TYR A 166 -14.36 7.03 -4.92
C TYR A 166 -13.43 6.47 -6.01
N TYR A 167 -12.35 7.20 -6.25
CA TYR A 167 -11.18 6.81 -7.03
C TYR A 167 -9.98 6.74 -6.09
N ILE A 168 -9.52 5.53 -5.77
CA ILE A 168 -8.53 5.27 -4.71
C ILE A 168 -7.30 4.60 -5.32
N GLY A 169 -6.11 5.00 -4.88
CA GLY A 169 -4.85 4.35 -5.23
C GLY A 169 -3.65 5.12 -4.71
N GLY A 170 -2.49 4.91 -5.33
CA GLY A 170 -1.24 5.56 -4.97
C GLY A 170 -0.58 6.28 -6.13
N ASN A 171 0.23 7.29 -5.81
CA ASN A 171 1.17 7.91 -6.74
C ASN A 171 2.47 7.09 -6.86
N SER A 172 3.29 7.41 -7.86
CA SER A 172 4.65 6.88 -7.97
C SER A 172 5.56 7.39 -6.84
N GLU A 173 6.49 6.55 -6.37
CA GLU A 173 7.53 6.95 -5.43
C GLU A 173 8.51 7.97 -6.04
N SER A 174 8.67 7.95 -7.36
CA SER A 174 9.61 8.78 -8.11
C SER A 174 8.94 10.08 -8.58
N VAL A 175 9.56 11.23 -8.27
CA VAL A 175 8.99 12.54 -8.62
C VAL A 175 8.87 12.73 -10.12
N GLU A 176 9.84 12.23 -10.90
CA GLU A 176 9.82 12.40 -12.35
C GLU A 176 8.60 11.73 -13.00
N GLN A 177 8.18 10.57 -12.47
CA GLN A 177 7.00 9.88 -12.98
C GLN A 177 5.75 10.73 -12.75
N ASN A 178 5.60 11.30 -11.55
CA ASN A 178 4.43 12.13 -11.22
C ASN A 178 4.39 13.45 -11.98
N VAL A 179 5.55 14.02 -12.32
CA VAL A 179 5.65 15.24 -13.15
C VAL A 179 5.24 14.97 -14.60
N ILE A 180 5.64 13.82 -15.15
CA ILE A 180 5.29 13.44 -16.53
C ILE A 180 3.84 12.99 -16.63
N CYS A 181 3.38 12.19 -15.67
CA CYS A 181 2.08 11.57 -15.71
C CYS A 181 1.02 12.43 -15.01
N SER A 182 0.94 12.36 -13.67
CA SER A 182 0.21 13.32 -12.83
C SER A 182 0.38 12.97 -11.35
N TYR A 183 0.35 13.99 -10.47
CA TYR A 183 0.15 13.81 -9.03
C TYR A 183 -1.32 13.52 -8.65
N THR A 184 -2.26 13.74 -9.57
CA THR A 184 -3.70 13.60 -9.31
C THR A 184 -4.30 12.33 -9.91
N MET A 185 -3.47 11.34 -10.26
CA MET A 185 -3.90 10.03 -10.76
C MET A 185 -3.35 8.90 -9.88
N ALA A 186 -4.12 7.83 -9.74
CA ALA A 186 -3.63 6.56 -9.25
C ALA A 186 -2.85 5.86 -10.36
N TYR A 187 -1.68 5.31 -10.03
CA TYR A 187 -0.87 4.52 -10.95
C TYR A 187 -1.40 3.10 -11.09
N GLY A 188 -1.50 2.62 -12.32
CA GLY A 188 -2.17 1.35 -12.67
C GLY A 188 -1.55 0.13 -11.99
N GLY A 189 -0.24 -0.04 -12.12
CA GLY A 189 0.49 -1.17 -11.54
C GLY A 189 0.51 -1.16 -10.01
N GLY A 190 0.54 0.02 -9.39
CA GLY A 190 0.39 0.18 -7.96
C GLY A 190 -1.00 -0.23 -7.48
N GLY A 191 -1.99 -0.29 -8.37
CA GLY A 191 -3.35 -0.70 -8.11
C GLY A 191 -4.31 0.49 -8.00
N ILE A 192 -5.49 0.33 -8.57
CA ILE A 192 -6.55 1.35 -8.58
C ILE A 192 -7.85 0.72 -8.09
N ALA A 193 -8.52 1.31 -7.11
CA ALA A 193 -9.86 0.90 -6.70
C ALA A 193 -10.91 1.97 -7.07
N ILE A 194 -11.94 1.56 -7.80
CA ILE A 194 -13.05 2.40 -8.26
C ILE A 194 -14.34 1.87 -7.64
N SER A 195 -15.04 2.71 -6.87
CA SER A 195 -16.35 2.38 -6.31
C SER A 195 -17.38 2.11 -7.41
N TYR A 196 -18.39 1.28 -7.13
CA TYR A 196 -19.43 0.94 -8.11
C TYR A 196 -20.15 2.14 -8.74
N PRO A 197 -20.61 3.16 -7.98
CA PRO A 197 -21.25 4.34 -8.57
C PRO A 197 -20.33 5.12 -9.52
N LEU A 198 -19.05 5.25 -9.16
CA LEU A 198 -18.07 5.90 -10.04
C LEU A 198 -17.83 5.10 -11.32
N ALA A 199 -17.72 3.77 -11.21
CA ALA A 199 -17.60 2.92 -12.39
C ALA A 199 -18.82 3.09 -13.32
N ALA A 200 -20.03 3.14 -12.76
CA ALA A 200 -21.26 3.32 -13.53
C ALA A 200 -21.31 4.66 -14.29
N GLU A 201 -20.75 5.74 -13.74
CA GLU A 201 -20.60 7.00 -14.49
C GLU A 201 -19.44 6.96 -15.50
N LEU A 202 -18.31 6.37 -15.10
CA LEU A 202 -17.12 6.27 -15.96
C LEU A 202 -17.42 5.53 -17.26
N VAL A 203 -18.08 4.37 -17.22
CA VAL A 203 -18.31 3.56 -18.44
C VAL A 203 -19.15 4.27 -19.50
N LYS A 204 -20.00 5.23 -19.11
CA LYS A 204 -20.82 6.02 -20.05
C LYS A 204 -19.97 6.96 -20.89
N ILE A 205 -18.86 7.45 -20.35
CA ILE A 205 -18.00 8.45 -21.00
C ILE A 205 -16.66 7.89 -21.47
N LEU A 206 -16.24 6.73 -20.96
CA LEU A 206 -14.86 6.24 -21.04
C LEU A 206 -14.32 6.22 -22.47
N ASP A 207 -15.05 5.65 -23.43
CA ASP A 207 -14.53 5.53 -24.79
C ASP A 207 -14.32 6.90 -25.46
N GLY A 208 -15.26 7.83 -25.26
CA GLY A 208 -15.13 9.20 -25.74
C GLY A 208 -14.00 9.95 -25.04
N CYS A 209 -13.83 9.71 -23.74
CA CYS A 209 -12.75 10.28 -22.93
C CYS A 209 -11.37 9.78 -23.39
N ILE A 210 -11.20 8.46 -23.59
CA ILE A 210 -9.97 7.86 -24.11
C ILE A 210 -9.58 8.51 -25.44
N ASN A 211 -10.55 8.71 -26.35
CA ASN A 211 -10.32 9.40 -27.62
C ASN A 211 -9.95 10.89 -27.42
N ARG A 212 -10.59 11.63 -26.52
CA ARG A 212 -10.21 13.02 -26.22
C ARG A 212 -8.76 13.14 -25.71
N TYR A 213 -8.32 12.16 -24.95
CA TYR A 213 -6.96 12.09 -24.41
C TYR A 213 -6.01 11.26 -25.26
N HIS A 214 -6.26 11.08 -26.57
CA HIS A 214 -5.48 10.22 -27.48
C HIS A 214 -3.95 10.44 -27.43
N TYR A 215 -3.47 11.60 -26.98
CA TYR A 215 -2.06 11.95 -26.81
C TYR A 215 -1.41 11.43 -25.51
N LEU A 216 -2.17 10.94 -24.52
CA LEU A 216 -1.61 10.36 -23.30
C LEU A 216 -1.05 8.95 -23.56
N CYS A 217 0.09 8.61 -22.98
CA CYS A 217 0.81 7.40 -23.36
C CYS A 217 0.33 6.17 -22.60
N ASN A 218 -0.04 6.34 -21.33
CA ASN A 218 -0.34 5.25 -20.43
C ASN A 218 -1.84 5.13 -20.13
N SER A 219 -2.28 3.95 -19.70
CA SER A 219 -3.68 3.64 -19.42
C SER A 219 -4.19 4.40 -18.19
N ASP A 220 -3.38 4.49 -17.15
CA ASP A 220 -3.67 5.18 -15.90
C ASP A 220 -3.82 6.69 -16.06
N GLN A 221 -2.98 7.33 -16.90
CA GLN A 221 -3.15 8.74 -17.29
C GLN A 221 -4.53 9.00 -17.91
N ARG A 222 -5.01 8.08 -18.74
CA ARG A 222 -6.32 8.18 -19.39
C ARG A 222 -7.44 8.04 -18.37
N ILE A 223 -7.36 7.04 -17.49
CA ILE A 223 -8.29 6.89 -16.37
C ILE A 223 -8.31 8.16 -15.51
N GLY A 224 -7.15 8.67 -15.12
CA GLY A 224 -7.02 9.91 -14.35
C GLY A 224 -7.66 11.12 -15.05
N GLY A 225 -7.46 11.26 -16.37
CA GLY A 225 -8.14 12.27 -17.19
C GLY A 225 -9.66 12.12 -17.17
N CYS A 226 -10.18 10.90 -17.33
CA CYS A 226 -11.62 10.65 -17.25
C CYS A 226 -12.21 10.91 -15.88
N MET A 227 -11.48 10.59 -14.80
CA MET A 227 -11.89 10.94 -13.43
C MET A 227 -11.97 12.46 -13.25
N ALA A 228 -11.03 13.22 -13.84
CA ALA A 228 -11.06 14.67 -13.82
C ALA A 228 -12.26 15.26 -14.57
N GLU A 229 -12.68 14.65 -15.69
CA GLU A 229 -13.91 15.07 -16.39
C GLU A 229 -15.18 14.83 -15.56
N ILE A 230 -15.23 13.73 -14.80
CA ILE A 230 -16.33 13.45 -13.85
C ILE A 230 -16.25 14.40 -12.64
N GLY A 231 -15.07 14.92 -12.33
CA GLY A 231 -14.82 15.80 -11.18
C GLY A 231 -14.55 15.03 -9.88
N VAL A 232 -14.09 13.77 -9.97
CA VAL A 232 -13.76 12.95 -8.80
C VAL A 232 -12.23 12.92 -8.61
N PRO A 233 -11.70 13.44 -7.50
CA PRO A 233 -10.26 13.48 -7.26
C PRO A 233 -9.72 12.11 -6.81
N LEU A 234 -8.41 11.93 -6.97
CA LEU A 234 -7.69 10.82 -6.35
C LEU A 234 -7.79 10.90 -4.82
N THR A 235 -8.22 9.80 -4.21
CA THR A 235 -8.08 9.51 -2.79
C THR A 235 -6.80 8.70 -2.60
N ASN A 236 -5.74 9.36 -2.13
CA ASN A 236 -4.42 8.75 -2.02
C ASN A 236 -4.31 7.85 -0.78
N GLU A 237 -3.90 6.60 -0.98
CA GLU A 237 -3.66 5.60 0.06
C GLU A 237 -2.19 5.14 0.03
N HIS A 238 -1.48 5.33 1.14
CA HIS A 238 -0.03 5.11 1.22
C HIS A 238 0.43 3.66 1.10
N GLY A 239 -0.50 2.69 1.05
CA GLY A 239 -0.19 1.27 0.91
C GLY A 239 -0.17 0.75 -0.52
N PHE A 240 -0.61 1.55 -1.49
CA PHE A 240 -0.54 1.22 -2.90
C PHE A 240 0.83 1.67 -3.42
N HIS A 241 1.70 0.71 -3.74
CA HIS A 241 3.04 1.01 -4.23
C HIS A 241 3.19 0.62 -5.69
N GLN A 242 3.35 1.64 -6.54
CA GLN A 242 3.74 1.48 -7.93
C GLN A 242 5.18 0.95 -8.06
N MET A 243 6.01 1.18 -7.05
CA MET A 243 7.39 0.69 -6.95
C MET A 243 8.26 1.14 -8.13
N ASP A 244 8.05 2.36 -8.60
CA ASP A 244 8.85 2.99 -9.66
C ASP A 244 10.22 3.42 -9.11
N ILE A 245 10.99 2.47 -8.62
CA ILE A 245 12.33 2.63 -8.07
C ILE A 245 13.25 1.57 -8.69
N ASN A 246 14.55 1.78 -8.58
CA ASN A 246 15.54 0.82 -9.06
C ASN A 246 16.50 0.42 -7.92
N GLY A 247 16.87 -0.86 -7.87
CA GLY A 247 17.76 -1.43 -6.85
C GLY A 247 16.97 -2.10 -5.73
N SER A 248 17.38 -1.86 -4.48
CA SER A 248 16.80 -2.55 -3.32
C SER A 248 15.68 -1.71 -2.69
N ALA A 249 14.46 -2.26 -2.67
CA ALA A 249 13.31 -1.68 -1.97
C ALA A 249 13.43 -1.68 -0.44
N ARG A 250 14.51 -2.27 0.11
CA ARG A 250 14.69 -2.49 1.54
C ARG A 250 14.50 -1.24 2.38
N GLY A 251 15.11 -0.13 2.00
CA GLY A 251 14.99 1.11 2.75
C GLY A 251 13.55 1.65 2.80
N LEU A 252 12.81 1.52 1.69
CA LEU A 252 11.41 1.95 1.58
C LEU A 252 10.52 1.07 2.47
N LEU A 253 10.61 -0.24 2.30
CA LEU A 253 9.71 -1.20 2.97
C LEU A 253 10.06 -1.43 4.45
N ALA A 254 11.34 -1.30 4.84
CA ALA A 254 11.75 -1.38 6.25
C ALA A 254 11.21 -0.18 7.07
N ALA A 255 11.02 0.97 6.43
CA ALA A 255 10.47 2.18 7.03
C ALA A 255 9.10 2.53 6.42
N HIS A 256 8.28 1.50 6.13
CA HIS A 256 6.96 1.67 5.55
C HIS A 256 6.12 2.66 6.38
N PRO A 257 5.33 3.56 5.74
CA PRO A 257 4.43 4.47 6.44
C PRO A 257 3.44 3.74 7.37
N VAL A 258 2.86 4.45 8.33
CA VAL A 258 1.83 3.89 9.22
C VAL A 258 0.49 3.77 8.47
N ALA A 259 0.41 2.78 7.60
CA ALA A 259 -0.74 2.44 6.76
C ALA A 259 -0.68 0.94 6.39
N PRO A 260 -1.80 0.26 6.12
CA PRO A 260 -1.77 -1.11 5.61
C PRO A 260 -1.00 -1.17 4.29
N LEU A 261 -0.09 -2.14 4.13
CA LEU A 261 0.49 -2.46 2.82
C LEU A 261 -0.58 -3.10 1.94
N VAL A 262 -0.86 -2.54 0.77
CA VAL A 262 -1.96 -2.98 -0.11
C VAL A 262 -1.46 -3.70 -1.35
N SER A 263 -0.39 -3.21 -1.96
CA SER A 263 0.15 -3.77 -3.20
C SER A 263 1.60 -3.39 -3.41
N LEU A 264 2.33 -4.27 -4.11
CA LEU A 264 3.68 -4.04 -4.60
C LEU A 264 3.73 -4.39 -6.09
N HIS A 265 4.42 -3.57 -6.88
CA HIS A 265 4.51 -3.72 -8.32
C HIS A 265 5.98 -3.79 -8.80
N HIS A 266 6.21 -4.09 -10.08
CA HIS A 266 7.53 -4.12 -10.72
C HIS A 266 8.62 -4.93 -9.98
N LEU A 267 8.23 -6.00 -9.29
CA LEU A 267 9.15 -6.80 -8.47
C LEU A 267 10.27 -7.47 -9.30
N ASP A 268 10.05 -7.70 -10.60
CA ASP A 268 11.07 -8.20 -11.53
C ASP A 268 12.20 -7.19 -11.82
N MET A 269 11.93 -5.90 -11.66
CA MET A 269 12.89 -4.82 -11.88
C MET A 269 13.74 -4.50 -10.64
N LEU A 270 13.28 -4.97 -9.46
CA LEU A 270 13.92 -4.72 -8.18
C LEU A 270 14.90 -5.83 -7.82
N TYR A 271 15.73 -5.60 -6.81
CA TYR A 271 16.43 -6.69 -6.14
C TYR A 271 15.42 -7.51 -5.31
N PRO A 272 15.68 -8.82 -5.08
CA PRO A 272 14.86 -9.64 -4.18
C PRO A 272 14.62 -8.93 -2.85
N LEU A 273 13.41 -9.06 -2.30
CA LEU A 273 13.04 -8.42 -1.03
C LEU A 273 13.96 -8.90 0.10
N ILE A 274 14.26 -10.19 0.09
CA ILE A 274 15.19 -10.87 0.99
C ILE A 274 16.41 -11.26 0.16
N PRO A 275 17.62 -10.77 0.50
CA PRO A 275 18.82 -11.12 -0.24
C PRO A 275 19.12 -12.63 -0.19
N SER A 276 19.88 -13.12 -1.17
CA SER A 276 20.19 -14.55 -1.37
C SER A 276 19.00 -15.45 -1.75
N MET A 277 17.79 -14.91 -1.90
CA MET A 277 16.63 -15.59 -2.49
C MET A 277 16.39 -15.13 -3.94
N SER A 278 15.61 -15.90 -4.70
CA SER A 278 15.04 -15.39 -5.95
C SER A 278 13.98 -14.32 -5.66
N ARG A 279 13.65 -13.49 -6.65
CA ARG A 279 12.62 -12.43 -6.49
C ARG A 279 11.30 -12.99 -6.00
N VAL A 280 10.80 -14.02 -6.68
CA VAL A 280 9.52 -14.67 -6.38
C VAL A 280 9.55 -15.36 -5.01
N GLU A 281 10.61 -16.12 -4.71
CA GLU A 281 10.72 -16.80 -3.41
C GLU A 281 10.81 -15.80 -2.25
N SER A 282 11.49 -14.66 -2.45
CA SER A 282 11.55 -13.61 -1.43
C SER A 282 10.19 -12.99 -1.13
N VAL A 283 9.34 -12.83 -2.15
CA VAL A 283 7.97 -12.30 -1.99
C VAL A 283 7.08 -13.34 -1.33
N LYS A 284 7.17 -14.60 -1.77
CA LYS A 284 6.47 -15.73 -1.16
C LYS A 284 6.77 -15.84 0.34
N LYS A 285 8.04 -15.66 0.73
CA LYS A 285 8.46 -15.65 2.13
C LYS A 285 7.80 -14.53 2.94
N VAL A 286 7.73 -13.32 2.39
CA VAL A 286 7.00 -12.21 3.02
C VAL A 286 5.50 -12.52 3.13
N ILE A 287 4.92 -13.18 2.12
CA ILE A 287 3.50 -13.59 2.14
C ILE A 287 3.22 -14.64 3.22
N GLU A 288 4.17 -15.54 3.53
CA GLU A 288 4.04 -16.46 4.68
C GLU A 288 3.82 -15.70 6.00
N ALA A 289 4.59 -14.62 6.22
CA ALA A 289 4.42 -13.77 7.40
C ALA A 289 3.13 -12.94 7.35
N TYR A 290 2.77 -12.41 6.18
CA TYR A 290 1.51 -11.71 5.96
C TYR A 290 0.30 -12.57 6.31
N ASN A 291 0.28 -13.84 5.91
CA ASN A 291 -0.82 -14.75 6.20
C ASN A 291 -1.04 -14.99 7.71
N LYS A 292 -0.05 -14.66 8.55
CA LYS A 292 -0.14 -14.79 10.02
C LYS A 292 -0.57 -13.50 10.74
N ASP A 293 -0.25 -12.32 10.22
CA ASP A 293 -0.75 -11.05 10.75
C ASP A 293 -0.83 -10.00 9.63
N PRO A 294 -1.89 -10.04 8.79
CA PRO A 294 -2.01 -9.19 7.61
C PRO A 294 -1.91 -7.70 7.93
N SER A 295 -2.57 -7.31 9.02
CA SER A 295 -2.69 -5.92 9.46
C SER A 295 -1.36 -5.34 9.90
N ARG A 296 -0.35 -6.16 10.21
CA ARG A 296 0.96 -5.71 10.67
C ARG A 296 2.04 -5.85 9.61
N THR A 297 1.77 -6.39 8.43
CA THR A 297 2.79 -6.58 7.40
C THR A 297 3.54 -5.29 7.06
N MET A 298 4.86 -5.38 7.13
CA MET A 298 5.85 -4.30 6.98
C MET A 298 5.67 -3.11 7.94
N GLN A 299 4.75 -3.20 8.91
CA GLN A 299 4.57 -2.14 9.87
C GLN A 299 5.83 -1.98 10.72
N HIS A 300 6.27 -0.73 10.74
CA HIS A 300 7.46 -0.33 11.44
C HIS A 300 7.18 -0.21 12.94
N SER A 301 7.99 -0.78 13.82
CA SER A 301 7.97 -0.60 15.28
C SER A 301 9.37 -0.25 15.77
N LEU A 302 9.49 0.68 16.73
CA LEU A 302 10.78 1.17 17.23
C LEU A 302 10.95 0.86 18.71
N CYS A 303 12.01 0.12 19.03
CA CYS A 303 12.33 -0.31 20.38
C CYS A 303 13.69 0.23 20.78
N TYR A 304 13.86 0.52 22.07
CA TYR A 304 15.11 1.02 22.62
C TYR A 304 15.58 0.15 23.76
N ASP A 305 16.83 -0.29 23.68
CA ASP A 305 17.52 -0.92 24.81
C ASP A 305 18.45 0.11 25.43
N LEU A 306 17.93 0.82 26.44
CA LEU A 306 18.67 1.88 27.11
C LEU A 306 19.84 1.37 27.95
N LYS A 307 19.85 0.07 28.32
CA LYS A 307 20.98 -0.50 29.07
C LYS A 307 22.21 -0.64 28.16
N ARG A 308 21.99 -1.00 26.90
CA ARG A 308 23.05 -1.17 25.88
C ARG A 308 23.23 0.06 24.99
N ASN A 309 22.37 1.06 25.13
CA ASN A 309 22.24 2.20 24.22
C ASN A 309 21.95 1.77 22.78
N TRP A 310 21.08 0.79 22.56
CA TRP A 310 20.72 0.33 21.22
C TRP A 310 19.35 0.83 20.77
N SER A 311 19.21 0.98 19.46
CA SER A 311 17.92 1.18 18.81
C SER A 311 17.61 -0.01 17.94
N VAL A 312 16.38 -0.48 17.97
CA VAL A 312 15.90 -1.55 17.09
C VAL A 312 14.73 -1.05 16.29
N SER A 313 14.85 -1.15 14.96
CA SER A 313 13.77 -0.90 14.02
C SER A 313 13.29 -2.23 13.49
N VAL A 314 12.00 -2.52 13.70
CA VAL A 314 11.37 -3.77 13.30
C VAL A 314 10.35 -3.49 12.21
N SER A 315 10.52 -4.09 11.04
CA SER A 315 9.50 -4.14 9.98
C SER A 315 8.91 -5.55 9.96
N TRP A 316 7.69 -5.68 10.48
CA TRP A 316 7.10 -6.99 10.77
C TRP A 316 6.90 -7.84 9.50
N GLY A 317 7.44 -9.07 9.54
CA GLY A 317 7.40 -9.99 8.41
C GLY A 317 8.34 -9.62 7.27
N TYR A 318 9.30 -8.72 7.51
CA TYR A 318 10.27 -8.31 6.50
C TYR A 318 11.72 -8.27 7.01
N THR A 319 12.07 -7.30 7.86
CA THR A 319 13.45 -7.11 8.33
C THR A 319 13.53 -6.45 9.70
N VAL A 320 14.60 -6.71 10.43
CA VAL A 320 14.99 -6.00 11.66
C VAL A 320 16.33 -5.32 11.45
N GLN A 321 16.44 -4.08 11.91
CA GLN A 321 17.66 -3.28 11.91
C GLN A 321 18.07 -2.98 13.36
N LEU A 322 19.23 -3.49 13.77
CA LEU A 322 19.84 -3.20 15.06
C LEU A 322 20.91 -2.14 14.90
N TYR A 323 20.75 -1.02 15.61
CA TYR A 323 21.70 0.07 15.69
C TYR A 323 22.40 0.00 17.06
N PRO A 324 23.73 -0.26 17.10
CA PRO A 324 24.52 -0.23 18.34
C PRO A 324 24.71 1.17 18.97
N TRP A 325 23.74 2.05 18.79
CA TRP A 325 23.65 3.40 19.34
C TRP A 325 22.18 3.86 19.38
N LEU A 326 21.91 4.91 20.15
CA LEU A 326 20.59 5.54 20.20
C LEU A 326 20.37 6.44 18.98
N MET A 327 19.33 6.12 18.23
CA MET A 327 18.86 6.81 17.03
C MET A 327 17.56 7.55 17.36
N ASN A 328 17.39 8.76 16.85
CA ASN A 328 16.10 9.43 17.02
C ASN A 328 15.04 8.83 16.09
N VAL A 329 13.77 8.96 16.49
CA VAL A 329 12.63 8.40 15.77
C VAL A 329 12.53 8.94 14.34
N LYS A 330 12.80 10.24 14.14
CA LYS A 330 12.70 10.88 12.82
C LYS A 330 13.68 10.28 11.82
N GLU A 331 14.90 9.96 12.25
CA GLU A 331 15.87 9.27 11.41
C GLU A 331 15.50 7.83 11.14
N LEU A 332 15.02 7.08 12.14
CA LEU A 332 14.61 5.70 11.95
C LEU A 332 13.43 5.60 10.98
N GLU A 333 12.47 6.52 11.07
CA GLU A 333 11.35 6.63 10.13
C GLU A 333 11.73 7.14 8.74
N THR A 334 12.93 7.72 8.57
CA THR A 334 13.38 8.16 7.25
C THR A 334 14.01 6.97 6.51
N PRO A 335 13.45 6.52 5.37
CA PRO A 335 14.00 5.43 4.57
C PRO A 335 15.49 5.61 4.25
N ILE A 336 16.29 4.56 4.46
CA ILE A 336 17.68 4.53 3.98
C ILE A 336 17.64 4.45 2.45
N ARG A 337 18.39 5.30 1.76
CA ARG A 337 18.41 5.30 0.28
C ARG A 337 19.18 4.10 -0.28
N THR A 338 18.52 2.95 -0.33
CA THR A 338 19.00 1.69 -0.93
C THR A 338 18.56 1.52 -2.39
N PHE A 339 17.83 2.50 -2.90
CA PHE A 339 17.23 2.53 -4.22
C PHE A 339 17.52 3.87 -4.92
N LYS A 340 17.26 3.89 -6.22
CA LYS A 340 17.29 5.05 -7.11
C LYS A 340 15.87 5.29 -7.64
N THR A 341 15.64 6.46 -8.20
CA THR A 341 14.38 6.77 -8.91
C THR A 341 14.23 5.88 -10.14
N TRP A 342 13.06 5.90 -10.78
CA TRP A 342 12.76 5.10 -11.97
C TRP A 342 13.79 5.26 -13.08
N ILE A 343 14.19 6.50 -13.37
CA ILE A 343 15.20 6.80 -14.41
C ILE A 343 16.65 6.53 -13.96
N GLY A 344 16.85 6.01 -12.74
CA GLY A 344 18.15 5.74 -12.14
C GLY A 344 18.82 6.94 -11.48
N SER A 345 18.08 8.01 -11.16
CA SER A 345 18.62 9.16 -10.42
C SER A 345 18.68 8.87 -8.91
N LYS A 346 19.51 9.60 -8.16
CA LYS A 346 19.57 9.43 -6.70
C LYS A 346 18.37 10.06 -5.97
N GLU A 347 17.69 11.02 -6.61
CA GLU A 347 16.62 11.87 -6.08
C GLU A 347 16.02 12.67 -7.25
N PRO A 348 14.82 13.26 -7.12
CA PRO A 348 13.99 13.31 -5.92
C PRO A 348 12.90 12.21 -5.85
N PHE A 349 12.47 11.89 -4.63
CA PHE A 349 11.32 11.03 -4.33
C PHE A 349 10.18 11.85 -3.74
N THR A 350 8.97 11.30 -3.72
CA THR A 350 7.79 11.94 -3.09
C THR A 350 7.85 11.94 -1.56
N PHE A 351 8.94 11.42 -0.99
CA PHE A 351 9.25 11.35 0.43
C PHE A 351 10.75 11.59 0.68
N ASN A 352 11.10 11.91 1.92
CA ASN A 352 12.50 12.13 2.30
C ASN A 352 13.24 10.80 2.44
N THR A 353 14.51 10.76 2.03
CA THR A 353 15.40 9.63 2.28
C THR A 353 16.62 10.09 3.06
N ARG A 354 17.29 9.16 3.76
CA ARG A 354 18.59 9.41 4.40
C ARG A 354 19.70 8.65 3.68
N PRO A 355 20.97 9.10 3.78
CA PRO A 355 22.09 8.45 3.11
C PRO A 355 22.23 6.98 3.53
N ASN A 356 22.59 6.14 2.56
CA ASN A 356 23.12 4.81 2.84
C ASN A 356 24.63 4.94 3.11
N TYR A 357 25.05 4.81 4.36
CA TYR A 357 26.44 4.98 4.75
C TYR A 357 27.31 3.83 4.23
N VAL A 358 28.43 4.17 3.59
CA VAL A 358 29.42 3.20 3.12
C VAL A 358 30.25 2.66 4.29
N GLU A 359 30.49 3.49 5.31
CA GLU A 359 31.25 3.12 6.50
C GLU A 359 30.51 2.04 7.32
N LEU A 360 31.14 0.89 7.51
CA LEU A 360 30.58 -0.28 8.21
C LEU A 360 30.05 0.06 9.61
N CYS A 361 30.81 0.84 10.38
CA CYS A 361 30.44 1.24 11.74
C CYS A 361 29.26 2.24 11.82
N LYS A 362 28.78 2.75 10.67
CA LYS A 362 27.62 3.65 10.58
C LYS A 362 26.38 2.96 10.00
N ARG A 363 26.46 1.64 9.75
CA ARG A 363 25.34 0.83 9.25
C ARG A 363 24.68 0.06 10.41
N PRO A 364 23.37 -0.19 10.34
CA PRO A 364 22.75 -1.16 11.23
C PRO A 364 23.22 -2.58 10.89
N ILE A 365 23.11 -3.47 11.87
CA ILE A 365 23.12 -4.92 11.63
C ILE A 365 21.71 -5.29 11.14
N GLU A 366 21.65 -5.98 10.01
CA GLU A 366 20.40 -6.28 9.32
C GLU A 366 20.08 -7.78 9.46
N TYR A 367 18.84 -8.05 9.86
CA TYR A 367 18.29 -9.38 9.97
C TYR A 367 17.09 -9.48 9.04
N TYR A 368 16.95 -10.61 8.35
CA TYR A 368 15.87 -10.85 7.41
C TYR A 368 14.98 -11.97 7.89
N LEU A 369 13.73 -11.96 7.44
CA LEU A 369 12.73 -12.96 7.79
C LEU A 369 13.25 -14.39 7.54
N ASP A 370 13.32 -15.19 8.60
CA ASP A 370 13.80 -16.57 8.60
C ASP A 370 12.63 -17.55 8.78
N GLN A 371 11.91 -17.41 9.90
CA GLN A 371 10.82 -18.32 10.28
C GLN A 371 9.63 -17.57 10.88
N VAL A 372 8.43 -18.11 10.66
CA VAL A 372 7.18 -17.65 11.29
C VAL A 372 6.53 -18.83 12.01
N VAL A 373 6.17 -18.65 13.28
CA VAL A 373 5.64 -19.69 14.17
C VAL A 373 4.45 -19.15 14.96
N ASP A 374 3.36 -19.91 15.04
CA ASP A 374 2.27 -19.63 15.98
C ASP A 374 2.63 -20.21 17.35
N LEU A 375 2.54 -19.37 18.38
CA LEU A 375 2.82 -19.79 19.75
C LEU A 375 1.55 -20.32 20.43
N PRO A 376 1.68 -21.24 21.41
CA PRO A 376 0.52 -21.80 22.14
C PRO A 376 -0.33 -20.77 22.89
N ASN A 377 0.22 -19.59 23.16
CA ASN A 377 -0.48 -18.49 23.83
C ASN A 377 -1.31 -17.61 22.87
N GLY A 378 -1.39 -17.97 21.58
CA GLY A 378 -2.12 -17.22 20.56
C GLY A 378 -1.36 -16.02 19.97
N GLU A 379 -0.07 -15.84 20.32
CA GLU A 379 0.81 -14.85 19.69
C GLU A 379 1.53 -15.47 18.47
N THR A 380 1.98 -14.63 17.55
CA THR A 380 2.88 -15.04 16.47
C THR A 380 4.32 -14.67 16.85
N LEU A 381 5.25 -15.59 16.63
CA LEU A 381 6.69 -15.38 16.72
C LEU A 381 7.28 -15.35 15.31
N ILE A 382 8.06 -14.31 15.02
CA ILE A 382 8.87 -14.22 13.81
C ILE A 382 10.34 -14.17 14.20
N SER A 383 11.12 -15.10 13.66
CA SER A 383 12.57 -15.13 13.78
C SER A 383 13.20 -14.43 12.58
N TYR A 384 14.21 -13.61 12.84
CA TYR A 384 15.01 -12.93 11.83
C TYR A 384 16.47 -13.30 12.01
N SER A 385 17.15 -13.68 10.93
CA SER A 385 18.55 -14.11 10.95
C SER A 385 19.42 -13.22 10.06
N THR A 386 20.70 -13.12 10.38
CA THR A 386 21.68 -12.48 9.50
C THR A 386 21.97 -13.38 8.30
N ILE A 387 22.21 -12.79 7.14
CA ILE A 387 22.59 -13.57 5.96
C ILE A 387 24.04 -14.06 6.09
N ILE A 388 24.21 -15.38 6.00
CA ILE A 388 25.53 -16.03 6.05
C ILE A 388 26.27 -15.72 4.75
N GLY A 389 27.41 -15.00 4.83
CA GLY A 389 28.34 -14.82 3.70
C GLY A 389 28.52 -13.38 3.17
N GLU A 390 27.83 -12.37 3.69
CA GLU A 390 28.16 -10.97 3.40
C GLU A 390 29.36 -10.51 4.26
N SER A 391 30.48 -10.25 3.57
CA SER A 391 31.79 -9.75 4.05
C SER A 391 32.17 -9.90 5.53
N ASN A 392 33.26 -10.63 5.78
CA ASN A 392 33.98 -10.70 7.07
C ASN A 392 34.55 -9.35 7.57
N GLU A 393 34.34 -8.24 6.86
CA GLU A 393 34.73 -6.90 7.33
C GLU A 393 33.71 -6.43 8.37
N GLN A 394 34.01 -6.72 9.63
CA GLN A 394 33.20 -6.31 10.76
C GLN A 394 33.76 -5.02 11.35
N CYS A 395 32.88 -4.14 11.82
CA CYS A 395 33.31 -2.98 12.59
C CYS A 395 34.03 -3.45 13.88
N GLU A 396 35.34 -3.23 13.99
CA GLU A 396 36.17 -3.63 15.14
C GLU A 396 35.93 -2.79 16.41
N ASN A 397 34.94 -1.91 16.41
CA ASN A 397 34.62 -1.05 17.56
C ASN A 397 34.10 -1.89 18.74
N GLN A 398 34.65 -1.66 19.93
CA GLN A 398 34.25 -2.35 21.18
C GLN A 398 32.76 -2.21 21.50
N HIS A 399 32.11 -1.12 21.09
CA HIS A 399 30.66 -0.93 21.26
C HIS A 399 29.81 -1.76 20.29
N TYR A 400 30.40 -2.15 19.15
CA TYR A 400 29.74 -2.89 18.08
C TYR A 400 29.83 -4.41 18.30
N LYS A 401 30.90 -4.87 18.97
CA LYS A 401 31.16 -6.28 19.27
C LYS A 401 30.00 -7.01 19.98
N PRO A 402 29.34 -6.47 21.02
CA PRO A 402 28.21 -7.15 21.66
C PRO A 402 26.99 -7.27 20.75
N ALA A 403 26.79 -6.32 19.83
CA ALA A 403 25.70 -6.37 18.87
C ALA A 403 25.96 -7.40 17.75
N LEU A 404 27.22 -7.56 17.32
CA LEU A 404 27.62 -8.60 16.37
C LEU A 404 27.44 -10.04 16.89
N ALA A 405 27.42 -10.22 18.21
CA ALA A 405 27.15 -11.52 18.83
C ALA A 405 25.67 -11.92 18.75
N VAL A 406 24.78 -10.99 18.40
CA VAL A 406 23.36 -11.27 18.14
C VAL A 406 23.23 -11.78 16.71
N HIS A 407 22.98 -13.08 16.56
CA HIS A 407 22.81 -13.71 15.25
C HIS A 407 21.35 -13.85 14.84
N MET A 408 20.44 -13.75 15.82
CA MET A 408 19.01 -13.91 15.61
C MET A 408 18.23 -12.92 16.46
N VAL A 409 17.13 -12.41 15.90
CA VAL A 409 16.15 -11.61 16.62
C VAL A 409 14.80 -12.31 16.55
N ASN A 410 14.20 -12.56 17.71
CA ASN A 410 12.85 -13.12 17.80
C ASN A 410 11.89 -12.01 18.21
N VAL A 411 10.87 -11.78 17.38
CA VAL A 411 9.85 -10.77 17.63
C VAL A 411 8.51 -11.47 17.85
N THR A 412 7.87 -11.21 18.99
CA THR A 412 6.54 -11.73 19.28
C THR A 412 5.49 -10.63 19.29
N ALA A 413 4.29 -10.95 18.82
CA ALA A 413 3.15 -10.05 18.93
C ALA A 413 1.82 -10.83 18.92
N PRO A 414 0.78 -10.34 19.61
CA PRO A 414 -0.57 -10.79 19.36
C PRO A 414 -1.05 -10.28 17.99
N MET A 415 -1.93 -11.03 17.33
CA MET A 415 -2.58 -10.64 16.07
C MET A 415 -3.12 -9.20 16.13
N LEU A 416 -2.76 -8.37 15.15
CA LEU A 416 -3.29 -7.01 15.07
C LEU A 416 -4.69 -7.02 14.47
N SER A 417 -5.68 -6.48 15.21
CA SER A 417 -7.04 -6.37 14.67
C SER A 417 -7.09 -5.41 13.48
N PRO A 418 -7.69 -5.79 12.33
CA PRO A 418 -7.84 -4.90 11.18
C PRO A 418 -8.60 -3.60 11.48
N LYS A 419 -9.44 -3.59 12.52
CA LYS A 419 -10.21 -2.42 12.96
C LYS A 419 -9.33 -1.25 13.40
N VAL A 420 -8.05 -1.46 13.70
CA VAL A 420 -7.12 -0.35 14.03
C VAL A 420 -6.97 0.62 12.86
N TRP A 421 -7.08 0.14 11.63
CA TRP A 421 -6.92 0.94 10.41
C TRP A 421 -8.13 1.80 10.07
N ARG A 422 -9.25 1.63 10.79
CA ARG A 422 -10.42 2.52 10.73
C ARG A 422 -10.37 3.64 11.77
N LYS A 423 -9.35 3.65 12.63
CA LYS A 423 -9.13 4.65 13.66
C LYS A 423 -7.99 5.57 13.24
N ALA A 424 -7.71 6.59 14.05
CA ALA A 424 -6.50 7.40 13.89
C ALA A 424 -5.26 6.47 13.91
N PRO A 425 -4.50 6.37 12.81
CA PRO A 425 -3.39 5.44 12.71
C PRO A 425 -2.27 5.83 13.68
N ARG A 426 -1.73 4.84 14.38
CA ARG A 426 -0.61 5.03 15.30
C ARG A 426 0.27 3.78 15.27
N ARG A 427 1.58 4.00 15.20
CA ARG A 427 2.57 2.94 15.32
C ARG A 427 2.40 2.16 16.62
N GLN A 428 2.65 0.85 16.57
CA GLN A 428 2.69 0.02 17.76
C GLN A 428 3.99 0.25 18.55
N CYS A 429 3.90 0.04 19.86
CA CYS A 429 5.03 0.15 20.77
C CYS A 429 5.72 -1.20 20.88
N CYS A 430 7.02 -1.19 21.15
CA CYS A 430 7.76 -2.43 21.34
C CYS A 430 8.84 -2.30 22.40
N GLU A 431 9.17 -3.45 22.99
CA GLU A 431 10.04 -3.58 24.15
C GLU A 431 11.04 -4.70 23.90
N VAL A 432 12.28 -4.46 24.31
CA VAL A 432 13.31 -5.50 24.36
C VAL A 432 13.14 -6.24 25.70
N ILE A 433 12.76 -7.52 25.64
CA ILE A 433 12.38 -8.27 26.86
C ILE A 433 13.61 -8.85 27.54
N ASN A 434 14.45 -9.57 26.80
CA ASN A 434 15.64 -10.27 27.31
C ASN A 434 16.58 -10.63 26.16
N ASP A 435 17.84 -10.91 26.49
CA ASP A 435 18.80 -11.61 25.66
C ASP A 435 19.18 -12.94 26.33
N ILE A 436 18.98 -14.05 25.63
CA ILE A 436 19.49 -15.35 26.08
C ILE A 436 20.58 -15.76 25.09
N GLY A 437 21.83 -15.52 25.46
CA GLY A 437 22.98 -15.83 24.61
C GLY A 437 23.04 -14.94 23.36
N SER A 438 22.93 -15.55 22.18
CA SER A 438 23.06 -14.91 20.87
C SER A 438 21.72 -14.50 20.23
N VAL A 439 20.62 -14.55 20.99
CA VAL A 439 19.26 -14.25 20.52
C VAL A 439 18.68 -13.06 21.27
N LEU A 440 18.22 -12.05 20.52
CA LEU A 440 17.52 -10.87 21.05
C LEU A 440 16.01 -11.09 20.99
N HIS A 441 15.30 -10.93 22.11
CA HIS A 441 13.85 -11.08 22.17
C HIS A 441 13.14 -9.73 22.27
N ILE A 442 12.20 -9.48 21.37
CA ILE A 442 11.41 -8.26 21.26
C ILE A 442 9.93 -8.62 21.32
N LYS A 443 9.13 -7.80 22.00
CA LYS A 443 7.67 -7.90 21.96
C LYS A 443 7.07 -6.62 21.42
N ILE A 444 6.18 -6.75 20.46
CA ILE A 444 5.36 -5.65 19.95
C ILE A 444 3.97 -5.72 20.58
N ARG A 445 3.48 -4.57 21.05
CA ARG A 445 2.18 -4.43 21.71
C ARG A 445 1.50 -3.11 21.34
N GLY A 446 0.23 -2.97 21.73
CA GLY A 446 -0.40 -1.66 21.77
C GLY A 446 0.38 -0.71 22.68
N CYS A 447 0.46 0.56 22.30
CA CYS A 447 1.00 1.59 23.19
C CYS A 447 0.06 1.84 24.35
N ASN A 448 0.61 2.01 25.55
CA ASN A 448 -0.12 2.47 26.71
C ASN A 448 -0.62 3.90 26.49
N GLN A 449 -1.62 4.29 27.28
CA GLN A 449 -2.12 5.65 27.25
C GLN A 449 -0.97 6.62 27.57
N TRP A 450 -0.78 7.63 26.70
CA TRP A 450 0.27 8.64 26.82
C TRP A 450 1.72 8.13 26.70
N GLU A 451 1.94 6.87 26.32
CA GLU A 451 3.28 6.35 26.09
C GLU A 451 3.94 7.05 24.91
N SER A 452 5.20 7.45 25.07
CA SER A 452 6.08 7.88 23.98
C SER A 452 7.26 6.94 23.91
N VAL A 453 7.64 6.52 22.69
CA VAL A 453 8.81 5.67 22.45
C VAL A 453 10.12 6.46 22.43
N THR A 454 10.08 7.79 22.60
CA THR A 454 11.27 8.64 22.48
C THR A 454 12.16 8.53 23.73
N PRO A 455 13.43 8.11 23.61
CA PRO A 455 14.38 8.19 24.72
C PRO A 455 14.78 9.67 24.97
N PRO A 456 15.19 10.03 26.20
CA PRO A 456 15.84 11.32 26.44
C PRO A 456 17.12 11.40 25.59
N PHE A 457 17.10 12.24 24.55
CA PHE A 457 18.10 12.23 23.48
C PHE A 457 19.24 13.23 23.72
N HIS A 458 20.46 12.83 23.37
CA HIS A 458 21.61 13.71 23.16
C HIS A 458 22.15 13.44 21.75
N ASP A 459 22.17 14.47 20.87
CA ASP A 459 22.67 14.35 19.49
C ASP A 459 24.17 14.03 19.47
N LYS A 460 24.52 12.74 19.49
CA LYS A 460 25.89 12.27 19.70
C LYS A 460 26.85 12.71 18.58
N TYR A 461 26.34 12.93 17.36
CA TYR A 461 27.18 13.24 16.20
C TYR A 461 26.83 14.57 15.51
N GLY A 462 25.69 15.20 15.81
CA GLY A 462 25.28 16.44 15.12
C GLY A 462 24.88 16.24 13.65
N ASP A 463 25.02 15.00 13.14
CA ASP A 463 24.91 14.66 11.72
C ASP A 463 23.50 14.86 11.19
N PHE A 464 22.47 14.62 12.01
CA PHE A 464 21.09 14.86 11.60
C PHE A 464 20.76 16.35 11.54
N ALA A 465 21.20 17.12 12.54
CA ALA A 465 21.08 18.58 12.52
C ALA A 465 21.87 19.19 11.35
N TYR A 466 22.98 18.59 10.96
CA TYR A 466 23.74 18.95 9.76
C TYR A 466 23.01 18.56 8.46
N PHE A 467 22.46 17.35 8.39
CA PHE A 467 21.68 16.86 7.25
C PHE A 467 20.45 17.72 6.98
N GLN A 468 19.66 18.06 8.01
CA GLN A 468 18.52 18.96 7.86
C GLN A 468 18.93 20.35 7.34
N ARG A 469 20.09 20.85 7.78
CA ARG A 469 20.65 22.12 7.28
C ARG A 469 21.14 22.03 5.83
N LYS A 470 21.58 20.85 5.38
CA LYS A 470 22.05 20.56 4.01
C LYS A 470 20.94 20.26 3.00
N ILE A 471 19.69 19.98 3.43
CA ILE A 471 18.51 19.86 2.54
C ILE A 471 17.95 21.24 2.12
N HIS A 472 18.40 22.32 2.77
CA HIS A 472 18.10 23.72 2.38
C HIS A 472 19.13 24.44 1.47
N PRO A 473 19.80 23.85 0.46
CA PRO A 473 20.53 24.66 -0.53
C PRO A 473 19.54 25.14 -1.60
N VAL A 474 19.48 26.46 -1.76
CA VAL A 474 18.78 27.20 -2.81
C VAL A 474 18.91 26.51 -4.17
N MET A 475 17.76 26.30 -4.82
CA MET A 475 17.59 25.62 -6.11
C MET A 475 18.42 26.27 -7.22
N ASN A 476 19.12 25.44 -8.00
CA ASN A 476 19.43 25.73 -9.39
C ASN A 476 19.44 24.40 -10.17
N ARG A 477 18.26 23.93 -10.61
CA ARG A 477 18.06 22.67 -11.34
C ARG A 477 17.17 22.88 -12.56
N SER A 478 17.75 23.41 -13.63
CA SER A 478 17.06 23.60 -14.93
C SER A 478 17.57 22.66 -16.03
N ARG A 479 18.51 21.74 -15.74
CA ARG A 479 19.21 20.96 -16.78
C ARG A 479 18.85 19.46 -16.87
N ASN A 480 18.01 18.94 -15.98
CA ASN A 480 17.73 17.50 -15.93
C ASN A 480 16.40 17.07 -16.58
N LEU A 481 15.57 18.00 -17.09
CA LEU A 481 14.30 17.62 -17.72
C LEU A 481 14.48 16.95 -19.10
N GLU A 482 15.54 17.26 -19.85
CA GLU A 482 15.78 16.68 -21.19
C GLU A 482 16.15 15.19 -21.14
N LEU A 483 16.83 14.72 -20.08
CA LEU A 483 17.25 13.32 -19.95
C LEU A 483 16.12 12.35 -19.56
N VAL A 484 15.00 12.88 -19.05
CA VAL A 484 13.86 12.09 -18.58
C VAL A 484 13.00 11.59 -19.75
N LEU A 485 12.96 12.35 -20.84
CA LEU A 485 12.21 12.01 -22.05
C LEU A 485 12.93 10.97 -22.93
N GLU A 486 14.27 10.89 -22.89
CA GLU A 486 15.04 9.95 -23.72
C GLU A 486 15.17 8.53 -23.14
N ARG A 487 14.98 8.34 -21.82
CA ARG A 487 15.18 7.04 -21.17
C ARG A 487 13.92 6.23 -20.92
N SER A 488 12.74 6.84 -20.92
CA SER A 488 11.46 6.11 -20.87
C SER A 488 11.15 5.38 -22.19
N ALA A 489 11.94 5.63 -23.25
CA ALA A 489 11.81 5.01 -24.57
C ALA A 489 12.83 3.86 -24.84
N ASN A 490 13.61 3.43 -23.85
CA ASN A 490 14.71 2.47 -24.04
C ASN A 490 14.68 1.24 -23.11
N LEU A 491 13.49 0.84 -22.64
CA LEU A 491 13.29 -0.45 -21.98
C LEU A 491 12.28 -1.26 -22.78
N ASP A 492 12.79 -2.01 -23.76
CA ASP A 492 12.25 -3.28 -24.26
C ASP A 492 13.33 -3.94 -25.14
N PRO A 493 13.38 -5.27 -25.23
CA PRO A 493 12.24 -6.18 -25.28
C PRO A 493 12.03 -7.13 -24.10
#